data_AF-A0A7W8E4E8-F1
#
_entry.id   AF-A0A7W8E4E8-F1
#
_cell.length_a   1.000
_cell.length_b   1.000
_cell.length_c   1.000
_cell.angle_alpha   90.00
_cell.angle_beta   90.00
_cell.angle_gamma   90.00
#
_symmetry.space_group_name_H-M   'P 1'
#
loop_
_entity.id
_entity.type
_entity.pdbx_description
1 polymer ?
#
loop_
_entity_poly.entity_id
_entity_poly.type
_entity_poly.pdbx_seq_one_letter_code
_entity_poly.pdbx_strand_id
1 'polypeptide(L)'
;MKSFALRHLPCFLLCATASFASTPPNPADYNVNLHVTSSRTVWQCTQRGATPQCASQLVLNATIDGAKFELEGGIENHSGETRFESYDGFLAPGDYKAMLLSNKLKEPKVSHFVMKNYELLMPDGRLAKFQVTGQSE
;
A
#
# COMPACT_ATOMS: atom_id res chain seq x y z
N MET A 1 -45.06 -9.44 54.73
CA MET A 1 -43.90 -10.18 54.16
C MET A 1 -43.88 -9.97 52.65
N LYS A 2 -42.80 -9.37 52.13
CA LYS A 2 -42.35 -9.24 50.71
C LYS A 2 -41.33 -8.08 50.71
N SER A 3 -40.09 -8.29 51.16
CA SER A 3 -38.94 -8.97 50.57
C SER A 3 -38.23 -8.18 49.45
N PHE A 4 -37.06 -7.67 49.86
CA PHE A 4 -35.80 -7.42 49.15
C PHE A 4 -35.75 -6.48 47.94
N ALA A 5 -35.27 -5.27 48.23
CA ALA A 5 -34.51 -4.43 47.31
C ALA A 5 -33.19 -5.12 46.94
N LEU A 6 -32.90 -5.23 45.64
CA LEU A 6 -31.59 -5.66 45.15
C LEU A 6 -30.83 -4.42 44.66
N ARG A 7 -29.89 -3.96 45.48
CA ARG A 7 -28.92 -2.90 45.17
C ARG A 7 -27.81 -3.47 44.28
N HIS A 8 -27.52 -2.72 43.21
CA HIS A 8 -26.25 -2.54 42.50
C HIS A 8 -25.33 -3.73 42.23
N LEU A 9 -25.03 -3.95 40.96
CA LEU A 9 -23.64 -4.01 40.47
C LEU A 9 -23.62 -3.74 38.94
N PRO A 10 -23.26 -2.54 38.46
CA PRO A 10 -22.93 -2.37 37.05
C PRO A 10 -21.54 -2.99 36.84
N CYS A 11 -21.51 -4.16 36.23
CA CYS A 11 -20.27 -4.79 35.78
C CYS A 11 -19.71 -3.94 34.62
N PHE A 12 -18.87 -2.96 34.95
CA PHE A 12 -18.07 -2.19 33.98
C PHE A 12 -17.06 -3.16 33.36
N LEU A 13 -17.44 -3.82 32.27
CA LEU A 13 -16.49 -4.51 31.39
C LEU A 13 -15.59 -3.43 30.76
N LEU A 14 -14.41 -3.21 31.33
CA LEU A 14 -13.30 -2.56 30.63
C LEU A 14 -12.87 -3.48 29.49
N CYS A 15 -13.37 -3.22 28.27
CA CYS A 15 -12.71 -3.68 27.05
C CYS A 15 -11.39 -2.91 26.92
N ALA A 16 -10.30 -3.48 27.43
CA ALA A 16 -8.96 -3.04 27.10
C ALA A 16 -8.70 -3.40 25.63
N THR A 17 -8.90 -2.44 24.73
CA THR A 17 -8.49 -2.56 23.35
C THR A 17 -6.97 -2.49 23.30
N ALA A 18 -6.31 -3.65 23.14
CA ALA A 18 -4.91 -3.71 22.77
C ALA A 18 -4.77 -3.12 21.36
N SER A 19 -4.51 -1.81 21.28
CA SER A 19 -4.09 -1.18 20.03
C SER A 19 -2.68 -1.66 19.73
N PHE A 20 -2.55 -2.69 18.90
CA PHE A 20 -1.29 -3.04 18.27
C PHE A 20 -0.96 -1.90 17.28
N ALA A 21 -0.32 -0.85 17.78
CA ALA A 21 0.28 0.14 16.92
C ALA A 21 1.45 -0.53 16.20
N SER A 22 1.32 -0.71 14.88
CA SER A 22 2.45 -1.06 14.03
C SER A 22 3.55 -0.03 14.25
N THR A 23 4.80 -0.48 14.42
CA THR A 23 5.94 0.41 14.57
C THR A 23 5.97 1.39 13.40
N PRO A 24 6.06 2.71 13.65
CA PRO A 24 6.08 3.69 12.57
C PRO A 24 7.28 3.41 11.64
N PRO A 25 7.13 3.63 10.33
CA PRO A 25 8.20 3.44 9.38
C PRO A 25 9.43 4.26 9.76
N ASN A 26 10.61 3.65 9.76
CA ASN A 26 11.87 4.33 10.03
C ASN A 26 12.24 5.19 8.82
N PRO A 27 12.31 6.53 8.94
CA PRO A 27 12.59 7.41 7.79
C PRO A 27 13.92 7.14 7.10
N ALA A 28 14.91 6.57 7.79
CA ALA A 28 16.21 6.24 7.22
C ALA A 28 16.14 5.13 6.15
N ASP A 29 15.09 4.30 6.18
CA ASP A 29 14.91 3.20 5.23
C ASP A 29 14.36 3.71 3.88
N TYR A 30 13.74 4.90 3.85
CA TYR A 30 13.17 5.52 2.64
C TYR A 30 14.15 6.48 1.98
N ASN A 31 15.27 5.93 1.51
CA ASN A 31 16.40 6.68 0.97
C ASN A 31 16.36 6.92 -0.55
N VAL A 32 15.36 6.39 -1.28
CA VAL A 32 15.17 6.60 -2.71
C VAL A 32 14.34 7.86 -2.94
N ASN A 33 14.81 8.76 -3.82
CA ASN A 33 14.04 9.90 -4.28
C ASN A 33 13.25 9.49 -5.53
N LEU A 34 11.93 9.54 -5.44
CA LEU A 34 11.02 9.20 -6.52
C LEU A 34 10.19 10.44 -6.87
N HIS A 35 10.33 10.95 -8.09
CA HIS A 35 9.53 12.07 -8.58
C HIS A 35 8.40 11.56 -9.46
N VAL A 36 7.16 11.62 -8.99
CA VAL A 36 5.96 11.25 -9.77
C VAL A 36 5.68 12.38 -10.77
N THR A 37 5.72 12.06 -12.06
CA THR A 37 5.43 13.03 -13.14
C THR A 37 3.97 12.99 -13.54
N SER A 38 3.33 11.82 -13.48
CA SER A 38 1.91 11.64 -13.74
C SER A 38 1.40 10.36 -13.08
N SER A 39 0.10 10.30 -12.86
CA SER A 39 -0.57 9.11 -12.36
C SER A 39 -1.92 8.91 -13.06
N ARG A 40 -2.35 7.67 -13.18
CA ARG A 40 -3.63 7.27 -13.75
C ARG A 40 -4.16 6.02 -13.07
N THR A 41 -5.47 5.84 -13.12
CA THR A 41 -6.14 4.65 -12.62
C THR A 41 -6.57 3.82 -13.82
N VAL A 42 -6.14 2.57 -13.86
CA VAL A 42 -6.47 1.63 -14.93
C VAL A 42 -7.40 0.57 -14.37
N TRP A 43 -8.53 0.34 -15.04
CA TRP A 43 -9.46 -0.72 -14.70
C TRP A 43 -9.10 -1.99 -15.46
N GLN A 44 -8.83 -3.06 -14.72
CA GLN A 44 -8.60 -4.38 -15.28
C GLN A 44 -9.73 -5.30 -14.86
N CYS A 45 -10.41 -5.87 -15.84
CA CYS A 45 -11.48 -6.85 -15.62
C CYS A 45 -11.01 -8.22 -16.10
N THR A 46 -11.02 -9.19 -15.20
CA THR A 46 -10.75 -10.59 -15.51
C THR A 46 -12.04 -11.38 -15.45
N GLN A 47 -12.25 -12.28 -16.41
CA GLN A 47 -13.35 -13.24 -16.35
C GLN A 47 -12.93 -14.39 -15.43
N ARG A 48 -13.50 -14.42 -14.23
CA ARG A 48 -13.30 -15.52 -13.27
C ARG A 48 -14.65 -16.08 -12.86
N GLY A 49 -15.09 -17.15 -13.53
CA GLY A 49 -16.39 -17.76 -13.31
C GLY A 49 -17.52 -16.98 -13.98
N ALA A 50 -18.70 -16.92 -13.35
CA ALA A 50 -19.91 -16.34 -13.94
C ALA A 50 -19.96 -14.80 -13.91
N THR A 51 -19.10 -14.15 -13.11
CA THR A 51 -19.07 -12.69 -12.97
C THR A 51 -17.68 -12.14 -13.28
N PRO A 52 -17.58 -11.04 -14.06
CA PRO A 52 -16.32 -10.32 -14.22
C PRO A 52 -15.84 -9.79 -12.87
N GLN A 53 -14.57 -10.03 -12.56
CA GLN A 53 -13.88 -9.41 -11.44
C GLN A 53 -13.07 -8.23 -11.98
N CYS A 54 -13.54 -7.03 -11.70
CA CYS A 54 -12.84 -5.80 -12.04
C CYS A 54 -12.13 -5.25 -10.82
N ALA A 55 -10.87 -4.86 -11.00
CA ALA A 55 -10.09 -4.12 -10.01
C ALA A 55 -9.49 -2.90 -10.69
N SER A 56 -9.37 -1.80 -9.94
CA SER A 56 -8.60 -0.65 -10.39
C SER A 56 -7.17 -0.75 -9.86
N GLN A 57 -6.22 -0.27 -10.64
CA GLN A 57 -4.82 -0.18 -10.25
C GLN A 57 -4.30 1.22 -10.51
N LEU A 58 -3.46 1.70 -9.60
CA LEU A 58 -2.79 2.98 -9.75
C LEU A 58 -1.50 2.78 -10.53
N VAL A 59 -1.40 3.45 -11.66
CA VAL A 59 -0.22 3.47 -12.51
C VAL A 59 0.44 4.84 -12.41
N LEU A 60 1.74 4.86 -12.13
CA LEU A 60 2.54 6.07 -12.03
C LEU A 60 3.58 6.07 -13.15
N ASN A 61 3.81 7.26 -13.72
CA ASN A 61 5.09 7.53 -14.37
C ASN A 61 5.94 8.31 -13.38
N ALA A 62 7.18 7.86 -13.18
CA ALA A 62 8.09 8.48 -12.23
C ALA A 62 9.51 8.55 -12.75
N THR A 63 10.28 9.47 -12.19
CA THR A 63 11.73 9.53 -12.37
C THR A 63 12.42 9.07 -11.09
N ILE A 64 13.32 8.11 -11.20
CA ILE A 64 14.14 7.58 -10.11
C ILE A 64 15.59 7.59 -10.61
N ASP A 65 16.48 8.28 -9.90
CA ASP A 65 17.90 8.45 -10.28
C ASP A 65 18.09 8.96 -11.72
N GLY A 66 17.17 9.82 -12.19
CA GLY A 66 17.19 10.38 -13.55
C GLY A 66 16.60 9.49 -14.64
N ALA A 67 16.28 8.22 -14.36
CA ALA A 67 15.65 7.30 -15.30
C ALA A 67 14.11 7.30 -15.14
N LYS A 68 13.39 7.13 -16.27
CA LYS A 68 11.92 7.12 -16.29
C LYS A 68 11.38 5.69 -16.15
N PHE A 69 10.44 5.51 -15.24
CA PHE A 69 9.78 4.24 -14.97
C PHE A 69 8.26 4.37 -15.01
N GLU A 70 7.61 3.32 -15.49
CA GLU A 70 6.21 3.06 -15.20
C GLU A 70 6.13 2.10 -14.01
N LEU A 71 5.27 2.44 -13.05
CA LEU A 71 5.06 1.74 -11.80
C LEU A 71 3.58 1.40 -11.66
N GLU A 72 3.24 0.21 -11.20
CA GLU A 72 1.87 -0.23 -10.96
C GLU A 72 1.72 -0.68 -9.51
N GLY A 73 0.64 -0.29 -8.83
CA GLY A 73 0.46 -0.62 -7.44
C GLY A 73 -0.75 0.02 -6.78
N GLY A 74 -0.66 0.18 -5.46
CA GLY A 74 -1.73 0.71 -4.64
C GLY A 74 -1.26 1.10 -3.24
N ILE A 75 -2.09 1.88 -2.55
CA ILE A 75 -1.87 2.27 -1.15
C ILE A 75 -2.33 1.11 -0.27
N GLU A 76 -1.53 0.75 0.74
CA GLU A 76 -1.95 -0.28 1.69
C GLU A 76 -3.22 0.16 2.43
N ASN A 77 -4.17 -0.76 2.55
CA ASN A 77 -5.35 -0.52 3.36
C ASN A 77 -5.00 -0.69 4.86
N HIS A 78 -5.92 -0.27 5.74
CA HIS A 78 -5.74 -0.33 7.19
C HIS A 78 -5.55 -1.76 7.76
N SER A 79 -5.72 -2.82 6.96
CA SER A 79 -5.49 -4.20 7.37
C SER A 79 -4.05 -4.69 7.17
N GLY A 80 -3.16 -3.87 6.59
CA GLY A 80 -1.79 -4.30 6.27
C GLY A 80 -1.71 -5.39 5.19
N GLU A 81 -2.84 -5.71 4.55
CA GLU A 81 -2.87 -6.50 3.34
C GLU A 81 -2.72 -5.54 2.15
N THR A 82 -1.67 -5.75 1.35
CA THR A 82 -1.59 -5.12 0.03
C THR A 82 -2.61 -5.80 -0.89
N ARG A 83 -3.88 -5.49 -0.71
CA ARG A 83 -4.87 -5.78 -1.75
C ARG A 83 -4.75 -4.68 -2.79
N PHE A 84 -4.81 -5.06 -4.06
CA PHE A 84 -5.19 -4.16 -5.15
C PHE A 84 -6.66 -3.73 -4.95
N GLU A 85 -6.96 -3.17 -3.79
CA GLU A 85 -8.26 -2.61 -3.49
C GLU A 85 -8.39 -1.35 -4.32
N SER A 86 -9.54 -1.27 -4.98
CA SER A 86 -9.87 -0.22 -5.92
C SER A 86 -9.71 1.13 -5.24
N TYR A 87 -8.60 1.82 -5.53
CA TYR A 87 -8.44 3.20 -5.13
C TYR A 87 -9.09 4.07 -6.20
N ASP A 88 -10.16 4.77 -5.83
CA ASP A 88 -10.83 5.77 -6.68
C ASP A 88 -10.05 7.10 -6.70
N GLY A 89 -8.73 7.03 -6.66
CA GLY A 89 -7.86 8.19 -6.51
C GLY A 89 -6.58 8.10 -7.33
N PHE A 90 -5.91 9.23 -7.43
CA PHE A 90 -4.64 9.40 -8.15
C PHE A 90 -3.59 9.93 -7.18
N LEU A 91 -2.33 9.56 -7.38
CA LEU A 91 -1.22 10.16 -6.64
C LEU A 91 -0.85 11.49 -7.30
N ALA A 92 -0.82 12.57 -6.52
CA ALA A 92 -0.42 13.87 -7.06
C ALA A 92 1.02 13.80 -7.62
N PRO A 93 1.33 14.51 -8.73
CA PRO A 93 2.71 14.71 -9.14
C PRO A 93 3.53 15.40 -8.05
N GLY A 94 4.79 15.00 -7.90
CA GLY A 94 5.66 15.55 -6.86
C GLY A 94 6.70 14.55 -6.37
N ASP A 95 7.43 14.98 -5.35
CA ASP A 95 8.52 14.20 -4.76
C ASP A 95 8.03 13.33 -3.61
N TYR A 96 8.42 12.05 -3.66
CA TYR A 96 8.10 11.06 -2.65
C TYR A 96 9.39 10.35 -2.21
N LYS A 97 9.42 9.99 -0.92
CA LYS A 97 10.46 9.13 -0.38
C LYS A 97 10.04 7.68 -0.56
N ALA A 98 10.96 6.86 -1.05
CA ALA A 98 10.70 5.45 -1.29
C ALA A 98 11.81 4.59 -0.70
N MET A 99 11.47 3.33 -0.42
CA MET A 99 12.40 2.26 -0.08
C MET A 99 12.33 1.20 -1.18
N LEU A 100 13.48 0.68 -1.61
CA LEU A 100 13.52 -0.51 -2.47
C LEU A 100 13.21 -1.74 -1.63
N LEU A 101 12.11 -2.41 -1.92
CA LEU A 101 11.77 -3.68 -1.29
C LEU A 101 12.67 -4.77 -1.86
N SER A 102 13.38 -5.47 -0.97
CA SER A 102 14.21 -6.60 -1.39
C SER A 102 13.31 -7.71 -1.94
N ASN A 103 13.50 -8.09 -3.19
CA ASN A 103 12.87 -9.27 -3.77
C ASN A 103 13.36 -10.50 -3.01
N LYS A 104 12.58 -10.99 -2.04
CA LYS A 104 12.81 -12.32 -1.43
C LYS A 104 12.55 -13.46 -2.41
N LEU A 105 11.92 -13.16 -3.55
CA LEU A 105 11.87 -14.05 -4.70
C LEU A 105 13.27 -14.09 -5.29
N LYS A 106 13.86 -15.29 -5.41
CA LYS A 106 15.11 -15.50 -6.15
C LYS A 106 14.99 -14.74 -7.45
N GLU A 107 15.76 -13.65 -7.60
CA GLU A 107 15.92 -12.92 -8.85
C GLU A 107 16.01 -13.97 -9.97
N PRO A 108 15.21 -13.85 -11.04
CA PRO A 108 15.33 -14.77 -12.16
C PRO A 108 16.81 -14.88 -12.50
N LYS A 109 17.35 -16.09 -12.68
CA LYS A 109 18.75 -16.29 -13.10
C LYS A 109 19.06 -15.69 -14.49
N VAL A 110 18.13 -14.92 -15.05
CA VAL A 110 18.17 -14.29 -16.35
C VAL A 110 18.51 -12.82 -16.15
N SER A 111 19.77 -12.47 -16.40
CA SER A 111 20.44 -11.20 -16.07
C SER A 111 19.86 -9.93 -16.72
N HIS A 112 18.82 -10.05 -17.55
CA HIS A 112 18.23 -8.93 -18.29
C HIS A 112 16.83 -8.54 -17.80
N PHE A 113 16.27 -9.27 -16.84
CA PHE A 113 14.98 -8.91 -16.25
C PHE A 113 15.18 -7.90 -15.13
N VAL A 114 14.38 -6.84 -15.14
CA VAL A 114 14.32 -5.87 -14.04
C VAL A 114 13.07 -6.17 -13.24
N MET A 115 13.23 -6.74 -12.06
CA MET A 115 12.15 -6.85 -11.08
C MET A 115 12.48 -5.91 -9.93
N LYS A 116 11.77 -4.80 -9.80
CA LYS A 116 11.96 -3.85 -8.69
C LYS A 116 10.60 -3.53 -8.08
N ASN A 117 10.56 -3.58 -6.76
CA ASN A 117 9.39 -3.20 -5.97
C ASN A 117 9.80 -2.04 -5.06
N TYR A 118 8.99 -1.01 -5.01
CA TYR A 118 9.20 0.16 -4.18
C TYR A 118 8.05 0.30 -3.20
N GLU A 119 8.37 0.72 -1.98
CA GLU A 119 7.40 1.18 -1.01
C GLU A 119 7.58 2.69 -0.82
N LEU A 120 6.53 3.46 -1.04
CA LEU A 120 6.50 4.90 -0.92
C LEU A 120 5.94 5.28 0.45
N LEU A 121 6.59 6.24 1.10
CA LEU A 121 6.10 6.89 2.31
C LEU A 121 5.26 8.11 1.91
N MET A 122 3.97 8.05 2.20
CA MET A 122 3.02 9.12 1.91
C MET A 122 3.14 10.27 2.92
N PRO A 123 2.74 11.50 2.55
CA PRO A 123 2.77 12.65 3.46
C PRO A 123 1.93 12.47 4.75
N ASP A 124 0.90 11.63 4.69
CA ASP A 124 0.04 11.29 5.83
C ASP A 124 0.55 10.08 6.64
N GLY A 125 1.75 9.57 6.32
CA GLY A 125 2.38 8.44 6.99
C GLY A 125 1.92 7.07 6.51
N ARG A 126 0.98 6.98 5.55
CA ARG A 126 0.60 5.70 4.94
C ARG A 126 1.68 5.18 4.00
N LEU A 127 1.65 3.88 3.75
CA LEU A 127 2.57 3.20 2.85
C LEU A 127 1.86 2.81 1.56
N ALA A 128 2.57 2.90 0.44
CA ALA A 128 2.04 2.49 -0.86
C ALA A 128 3.09 1.66 -1.60
N LYS A 129 2.69 0.51 -2.13
CA LYS A 129 3.60 -0.44 -2.77
C LYS A 129 3.38 -0.43 -4.27
N PHE A 130 4.48 -0.36 -5.01
CA PHE A 130 4.49 -0.32 -6.46
C PHE A 130 5.57 -1.23 -7.02
N GLN A 131 5.25 -1.93 -8.10
CA GLN A 131 6.20 -2.71 -8.89
C GLN A 131 6.55 -1.93 -10.16
N VAL A 132 7.79 -2.03 -10.63
CA VAL A 132 8.19 -1.52 -11.95
C VAL A 132 7.57 -2.40 -13.02
N THR A 133 6.79 -1.79 -13.92
CA THR A 133 6.15 -2.44 -15.07
C THR A 133 6.74 -1.98 -16.40
N GLY A 134 7.45 -0.85 -16.43
CA GLY A 134 8.10 -0.34 -17.63
C GLY A 134 9.28 0.59 -17.34
N GLN A 135 10.18 0.71 -18.29
CA GLN A 135 11.29 1.68 -18.28
C GLN A 135 11.40 2.31 -19.66
N SER A 136 11.66 3.62 -19.72
CA SER A 136 11.82 4.37 -20.97
C SER A 136 12.95 5.40 -20.89
N GLU A 137 13.42 5.85 -22.04
CA GLU A 137 14.43 6.93 -22.19
C GLU A 137 13.79 8.33 -22.13
#